data_AF-A0A7X6D6K5-F1
#
_entry.id   AF-A0A7X6D6K5-F1
#
_cell.length_a   1.000
_cell.length_b   1.000
_cell.length_c   1.000
_cell.angle_alpha   90.00
_cell.angle_beta   90.00
_cell.angle_gamma   90.00
#
_symmetry.space_group_name_H-M   'P 1'
#
loop_
_entity.id
_entity.type
_entity.pdbx_description
1 polymer ?
#
loop_
_entity_poly.entity_id
_entity_poly.type
_entity_poly.pdbx_seq_one_letter_code
_entity_poly.pdbx_strand_id
1 'polypeptide(L)' 'MIEYSDLKEALKALYELTETKELATGKNAATFEDLQEVYQERVINVIDLLDHSDIYLDGK' A
#
# COMPACT_ATOMS: atom_id res chain seq x y z
N MET A 1 4.89 -8.74 -3.23
CA MET A 1 4.77 -7.30 -3.51
C MET A 1 3.97 -7.14 -4.79
N ILE A 2 2.79 -6.51 -4.71
CA ILE A 2 2.01 -6.15 -5.91
C ILE A 2 2.40 -4.72 -6.22
N GLU A 3 3.12 -4.50 -7.31
CA GLU A 3 3.43 -3.17 -7.80
C GLU A 3 2.47 -2.83 -8.93
N TYR A 4 1.87 -1.64 -8.88
CA TYR A 4 1.06 -1.15 -9.98
C TYR A 4 1.93 -0.29 -10.89
N SER A 5 1.72 -0.42 -12.20
CA SER A 5 2.37 0.41 -13.22
C SER A 5 1.53 1.62 -13.62
N ASP A 6 0.31 1.74 -13.08
CA ASP A 6 -0.65 2.78 -13.39
C ASP A 6 -1.17 3.44 -12.10
N LEU A 7 -1.15 4.78 -12.07
CA LEU A 7 -1.51 5.57 -10.90
C LEU A 7 -2.98 5.37 -10.50
N LYS A 8 -3.88 5.23 -11.48
CA LYS A 8 -5.31 5.04 -11.19
C LYS A 8 -5.55 3.68 -10.56
N GLU A 9 -4.86 2.63 -11.01
CA GLU A 9 -4.92 1.31 -10.38
C GLU A 9 -4.34 1.32 -8.97
N ALA A 10 -3.20 1.97 -8.77
CA ALA A 10 -2.56 2.11 -7.45
C ALA A 10 -3.47 2.83 -6.44
N LEU A 11 -4.06 3.98 -6.85
CA LEU A 11 -4.98 4.75 -6.02
C LEU A 11 -6.27 3.98 -5.72
N LYS A 12 -6.80 3.26 -6.70
CA LYS A 12 -8.00 2.43 -6.52
C LYS A 12 -7.75 1.32 -5.50
N ALA A 13 -6.61 0.63 -5.59
CA ALA A 13 -6.23 -0.41 -4.64
C ALA A 13 -6.04 0.13 -3.22
N LEU A 14 -5.44 1.33 -3.07
CA LEU A 14 -5.30 2.00 -1.78
C LEU A 14 -6.68 2.37 -1.20
N TYR A 15 -7.61 2.84 -2.03
CA TYR A 15 -8.98 3.13 -1.61
C TYR A 15 -9.71 1.87 -1.15
N GLU A 16 -9.63 0.77 -1.89
CA GLU A 16 -10.26 -0.51 -1.53
C GLU A 16 -9.72 -1.08 -0.20
N LEU A 17 -8.46 -0.82 0.14
CA LEU A 17 -7.90 -1.16 1.45
C LEU A 17 -8.55 -0.40 2.61
N THR A 18 -9.05 0.83 2.39
CA THR A 18 -9.79 1.60 3.41
C THR A 18 -11.16 0.97 3.72
N GLU A 19 -11.79 0.34 2.71
CA GLU A 19 -13.12 -0.25 2.82
C GLU A 19 -13.10 -1.70 3.31
N THR A 20 -11.91 -2.31 3.32
CA THR A 20 -11.72 -3.70 3.71
C THR A 20 -11.84 -3.84 5.23
N LYS A 21 -12.88 -4.56 5.67
CA LYS A 21 -13.14 -4.84 7.10
C LYS A 21 -12.30 -6.00 7.65
N GLU A 22 -11.79 -6.86 6.77
CA GLU A 22 -10.99 -8.03 7.13
C GLU A 22 -9.92 -8.24 6.06
N LEU A 23 -8.66 -8.07 6.42
CA LEU A 23 -7.55 -8.58 5.62
C LEU A 23 -7.28 -10.02 6.08
N ALA A 24 -7.34 -10.96 5.15
CA ALA A 24 -6.96 -12.34 5.40
C ALA A 24 -5.57 -12.57 4.80
N THR A 25 -4.53 -12.46 5.62
CA THR A 25 -3.17 -12.88 5.25
C THR A 25 -3.00 -14.37 5.53
N GLY A 26 -3.66 -15.20 4.71
CA GLY A 26 -3.58 -16.67 4.82
C GLY A 26 -4.61 -17.30 5.76
N LYS A 27 -4.17 -18.18 6.68
CA LYS A 27 -5.07 -18.95 7.59
C LYS A 27 -5.44 -18.22 8.89
N ASN A 28 -4.79 -17.10 9.20
CA ASN A 28 -5.05 -16.30 10.39
C ASN A 28 -5.64 -14.94 9.99
N ALA A 29 -6.41 -14.33 10.88
CA ALA A 29 -6.82 -12.95 10.71
C ALA A 29 -5.57 -12.05 10.65
N ALA A 30 -5.52 -11.11 9.70
CA ALA A 30 -4.42 -10.16 9.64
C ALA A 30 -4.38 -9.32 10.92
N THR A 31 -3.18 -9.08 11.40
CA THR A 31 -2.92 -8.17 12.50
C THR A 31 -3.00 -6.72 12.02
N PHE A 32 -3.06 -5.78 12.96
CA PHE A 32 -2.94 -4.36 12.64
C PHE A 32 -1.58 -4.02 12.00
N GLU A 33 -0.51 -4.74 12.36
CA GLU A 33 0.83 -4.57 11.80
C GLU A 33 0.88 -4.99 10.32
N ASP A 34 0.28 -6.14 9.98
CA ASP A 34 0.15 -6.60 8.58
C ASP A 34 -0.62 -5.57 7.72
N LEU A 35 -1.66 -4.99 8.32
CA LEU A 35 -2.48 -3.93 7.72
C LEU A 35 -1.65 -2.67 7.43
N GLN A 36 -0.82 -2.25 8.39
CA GLN A 36 0.07 -1.10 8.24
C GLN A 36 1.12 -1.34 7.16
N GLU A 37 1.71 -2.53 7.11
CA GLU A 37 2.71 -2.89 6.09
C GLU A 37 2.11 -2.80 4.68
N VAL A 38 0.94 -3.41 4.46
CA VAL A 38 0.23 -3.33 3.16
C VAL A 38 -0.11 -1.90 2.79
N TYR A 39 -0.53 -1.07 3.76
CA TYR A 39 -0.79 0.34 3.52
C TYR A 39 0.47 1.10 3.10
N GLN A 40 1.58 0.88 3.80
CA GLN A 40 2.85 1.53 3.51
C GLN A 40 3.35 1.15 2.12
N GLU A 41 3.32 -0.13 1.75
CA GLU A 41 3.70 -0.59 0.41
C GLU A 41 2.89 0.12 -0.69
N ARG A 42 1.57 0.27 -0.48
CA ARG A 42 0.67 0.89 -1.46
C ARG A 42 0.90 2.39 -1.59
N VAL A 43 1.15 3.07 -0.47
CA VAL A 43 1.50 4.49 -0.46
C VAL A 43 2.84 4.73 -1.16
N ILE A 44 3.85 3.90 -0.91
CA ILE A 44 5.15 3.97 -1.58
C ILE A 44 4.97 3.83 -3.10
N ASN A 45 4.22 2.82 -3.55
CA ASN A 45 3.96 2.62 -4.98
C ASN A 45 3.24 3.82 -5.63
N VAL A 46 2.31 4.47 -4.94
CA VAL A 46 1.69 5.72 -5.42
C VAL A 46 2.71 6.86 -5.51
N ILE A 47 3.55 7.01 -4.50
CA ILE A 47 4.59 8.05 -4.47
C ILE A 47 5.60 7.85 -5.61
N ASP A 48 5.99 6.61 -5.89
CA ASP A 48 6.89 6.25 -6.99
C ASP A 48 6.29 6.58 -8.36
N LEU A 49 5.00 6.28 -8.56
CA LEU A 49 4.29 6.62 -9.79
C LEU A 49 4.12 8.13 -9.99
N LEU A 50 4.20 8.91 -8.92
CA LEU A 50 4.19 10.38 -8.96
C LEU A 50 5.59 10.99 -9.08
N ASP A 51 6.64 10.18 -9.16
CA ASP A 51 8.05 10.60 -9.21
C ASP A 51 8.45 11.46 -7.99
N HIS A 52 7.86 11.17 -6.82
CA HIS A 52 8.10 11.84 -5.54
C HIS A 52 8.78 10.93 -4.53
N SER A 53 9.63 10.00 -5.01
CA SER A 53 10.33 9.02 -4.17
C SER A 53 11.19 9.66 -3.07
N ASP A 54 11.57 10.93 -3.22
CA ASP A 54 12.24 11.76 -2.21
C ASP A 54 11.51 11.78 -0.85
N ILE A 55 10.17 11.71 -0.85
CA ILE A 55 9.33 11.78 0.35
C ILE A 55 9.67 10.70 1.40
N TYR A 56 10.05 9.51 0.98
CA TYR A 56 10.36 8.39 1.89
C TYR A 56 11.84 7.99 1.86
N LEU A 57 12.63 8.57 0.96
CA LEU A 57 14.07 8.35 0.88
C LEU A 57 14.87 9.27 1.82
N ASP A 58 14.34 10.43 2.19
CA ASP A 58 14.99 11.40 3.11
C ASP A 58 15.18 10.90 4.56
N GLY A 59 14.65 9.71 4.89
CA GLY A 59 14.76 9.10 6.22
C GLY A 59 15.84 8.03 6.37
N LYS A 60 16.70 7.79 5.38
CA LYS A 60 17.78 6.78 5.41
C LYS A 60 19.19 7.38 5.45
#